data_AF-A0A103YGH2-F1
#
_entry.id   AF-A0A103YGH2-F1
#
_cell.length_a   1.000
_cell.length_b   1.000
_cell.length_c   1.000
_cell.angle_alpha   90.00
_cell.angle_beta   90.00
_cell.angle_gamma   90.00
#
_symmetry.space_group_name_H-M   'P 1'
#
loop_
_entity.id
_entity.type
_entity.pdbx_description
1 polymer ?
#
loop_
_entity_poly.entity_id
_entity_poly.type
_entity_poly.pdbx_seq_one_letter_code
_entity_poly.pdbx_strand_id
1 'polypeptide(L)'
;MKGITTEKVASPCLLKLYNEGQIQMLNKSEPQQFSHYTAHFVQDNTNQQTQSCNYVTFVPVGEQDPLQRAEWIKYLGVFANMEVRANEIYDAVKKNYMCLVDSAANKTKRFKPIVAWMELIDVCIYIPTSVFDDAWSFTEEPYKLKDEPTTIIGPESCDRDSLTAMEPTIVACT
;
A
#
# COMPACT_ATOMS: atom_id res chain seq x y z
N MET A 1 -14.55 26.20 -1.49
CA MET A 1 -13.34 26.13 -2.35
C MET A 1 -13.05 27.54 -2.85
N LYS A 2 -11.83 28.07 -2.75
CA LYS A 2 -11.52 29.48 -3.09
C LYS A 2 -11.06 29.70 -4.54
N GLY A 3 -10.69 28.64 -5.26
CA GLY A 3 -10.14 28.78 -6.61
C GLY A 3 -9.57 27.48 -7.16
N ILE A 4 -9.08 27.56 -8.39
CA ILE A 4 -8.38 26.49 -9.13
C ILE A 4 -6.99 26.99 -9.52
N THR A 5 -6.03 26.09 -9.73
CA THR A 5 -4.65 26.49 -10.12
C THR A 5 -4.36 26.28 -11.60
N THR A 6 -5.28 25.67 -12.35
CA THR A 6 -5.17 25.40 -13.78
C THR A 6 -6.55 25.29 -14.39
N GLU A 7 -6.71 25.60 -15.67
CA GLU A 7 -7.94 25.36 -16.43
C GLU A 7 -8.15 23.89 -16.79
N LYS A 8 -7.11 23.05 -16.64
CA LYS A 8 -7.19 21.60 -16.88
C LYS A 8 -7.74 20.87 -15.64
N VAL A 9 -9.00 21.13 -15.32
CA VAL A 9 -9.71 20.52 -14.18
C VAL A 9 -10.67 19.46 -14.69
N ALA A 10 -10.66 18.27 -14.09
CA ALA A 10 -11.56 17.18 -14.50
C ALA A 10 -13.05 17.47 -14.24
N SER A 11 -13.38 18.29 -13.23
CA SER A 11 -14.75 18.60 -12.82
C SER A 11 -15.41 19.70 -13.68
N PRO A 12 -16.48 19.39 -14.44
CA PRO A 12 -17.22 20.40 -15.20
C PRO A 12 -17.91 21.43 -14.31
N CYS A 13 -18.28 21.04 -13.08
CA CYS A 13 -18.89 21.94 -12.10
C CYS A 13 -17.90 23.03 -11.66
N LEU A 14 -16.65 22.66 -11.38
CA LEU A 14 -15.61 23.63 -11.01
C LEU A 14 -15.28 24.56 -12.16
N LEU A 15 -15.20 24.04 -13.39
CA LEU A 15 -15.02 24.85 -14.60
C LEU A 15 -16.14 25.87 -14.78
N LYS A 16 -17.40 25.47 -14.58
CA LYS A 16 -18.54 26.38 -14.65
C LYS A 16 -18.43 27.51 -13.63
N LEU A 17 -18.11 27.18 -12.38
CA LEU A 17 -17.94 28.18 -11.31
C LEU A 17 -16.82 29.18 -11.64
N TYR A 18 -15.73 28.72 -12.26
CA TYR A 18 -14.64 29.59 -12.71
C TYR A 18 -15.09 30.52 -13.84
N ASN A 19 -15.74 29.96 -14.85
CA ASN A 19 -16.23 30.72 -16.01
C ASN A 19 -17.30 31.76 -15.63
N GLU A 20 -18.10 31.47 -14.60
CA GLU A 20 -19.09 32.40 -14.04
C GLU A 20 -18.48 33.41 -13.05
N GLY A 21 -17.16 33.38 -12.83
CA GLY A 21 -16.45 34.28 -11.93
C GLY A 21 -16.71 34.03 -10.44
N GLN A 22 -17.32 32.89 -10.08
CA GLN A 22 -17.62 32.53 -8.70
C GLN A 22 -16.37 32.03 -7.94
N ILE A 23 -15.36 31.57 -8.67
CA ILE A 23 -14.04 31.17 -8.13
C ILE A 23 -12.93 31.74 -9.02
N GLN A 24 -11.73 31.89 -8.47
CA GLN A 24 -10.60 32.52 -9.17
C GLN A 24 -9.45 31.56 -9.49
N MET A 25 -8.55 31.96 -10.40
CA MET A 25 -7.28 31.27 -10.62
C MET A 25 -6.31 31.64 -9.50
N LEU A 26 -5.72 30.65 -8.83
CA LEU A 26 -4.75 30.82 -7.74
C LEU A 26 -3.32 30.66 -8.26
N ASN A 27 -2.40 31.49 -7.76
CA ASN A 27 -1.00 31.47 -8.18
C ASN A 27 -0.27 30.27 -7.54
N LYS A 28 0.16 29.30 -8.37
CA LYS A 28 0.91 28.12 -7.90
C LYS A 28 2.24 28.47 -7.23
N SER A 29 2.83 29.61 -7.59
CA SER A 29 4.12 30.05 -7.08
C SER A 29 4.05 30.67 -5.68
N GLU A 30 2.86 30.74 -5.07
CA GLU A 30 2.67 31.28 -3.72
C GLU A 30 2.11 30.19 -2.78
N PRO A 31 2.97 29.28 -2.25
CA PRO A 31 2.57 28.16 -1.40
C PRO A 31 1.74 28.57 -0.17
N GLN A 32 1.99 29.78 0.35
CA GLN A 32 1.30 30.31 1.53
C GLN A 32 -0.22 30.42 1.33
N GLN A 33 -0.68 30.68 0.10
CA GLN A 33 -2.11 30.74 -0.25
C GLN A 33 -2.82 29.39 -0.06
N PHE A 34 -2.06 28.29 -0.07
CA PHE A 34 -2.59 26.92 0.00
C PHE A 34 -2.48 26.28 1.38
N SER A 35 -1.84 26.95 2.35
CA SER A 35 -1.60 26.41 3.70
C SER A 35 -2.89 25.94 4.40
N HIS A 36 -4.01 26.62 4.19
CA HIS A 36 -5.33 26.25 4.73
C HIS A 36 -6.07 25.17 3.93
N TYR A 37 -5.54 24.74 2.78
CA TYR A 37 -6.16 23.78 1.85
C TYR A 37 -5.33 22.52 1.63
N THR A 38 -4.16 22.43 2.24
CA THR A 38 -3.31 21.23 2.21
C THR A 38 -4.12 20.03 2.68
N ALA A 39 -3.97 18.87 2.04
CA ALA A 39 -4.51 17.61 2.56
C ALA A 39 -3.35 16.74 3.04
N HIS A 40 -3.48 16.14 4.23
CA HIS A 40 -2.49 15.22 4.77
C HIS A 40 -2.95 13.78 4.60
N PHE A 41 -2.23 13.00 3.80
CA PHE A 41 -2.55 11.60 3.59
C PHE A 41 -1.94 10.74 4.69
N VAL A 42 -2.74 9.92 5.35
CA VAL A 42 -2.31 9.05 6.47
C VAL A 42 -2.72 7.60 6.20
N GLN A 43 -1.79 6.67 6.44
CA GLN A 43 -1.92 5.25 6.08
C GLN A 43 -2.71 4.42 7.12
N ASP A 44 -2.93 4.97 8.32
CA ASP A 44 -3.60 4.28 9.43
C ASP A 44 -4.17 5.29 10.45
N ASN A 45 -5.24 4.93 11.16
CA ASN A 45 -5.96 5.78 12.11
C ASN A 45 -5.51 5.58 13.58
N THR A 46 -4.46 4.80 13.81
CA THR A 46 -4.01 4.36 15.15
C THR A 46 -3.42 5.47 16.02
N ASN A 47 -3.01 6.60 15.45
CA ASN A 47 -2.54 7.77 16.19
C ASN A 47 -3.48 8.97 16.01
N GLN A 48 -4.59 8.97 16.75
CA GLN A 48 -5.60 10.06 16.77
C GLN A 48 -5.08 11.44 17.26
N GLN A 49 -3.76 11.62 17.43
CA GLN A 49 -3.18 12.73 18.16
C GLN A 49 -2.49 13.82 17.32
N THR A 50 -2.64 13.81 16.00
CA THR A 50 -2.30 14.98 15.16
C THR A 50 -3.52 15.44 14.36
N GLN A 51 -4.46 16.02 15.12
CA GLN A 51 -5.74 16.60 14.66
C GLN A 51 -5.55 17.83 13.75
N SER A 52 -5.12 17.60 12.52
CA SER A 52 -5.37 18.55 11.44
C SER A 52 -6.71 18.16 10.80
N CYS A 53 -7.71 19.04 10.71
CA CYS A 53 -9.06 18.68 10.20
C CYS A 53 -9.08 18.31 8.70
N ASN A 54 -7.93 18.34 8.04
CA ASN A 54 -7.66 18.21 6.63
C ASN A 54 -6.81 16.96 6.33
N TYR A 55 -7.08 15.83 6.99
CA TYR A 55 -6.45 14.55 6.64
C TYR A 55 -7.35 13.70 5.74
N VAL A 56 -6.71 12.88 4.91
CA VAL A 56 -7.34 11.87 4.08
C VAL A 56 -6.72 10.53 4.46
N THR A 57 -7.53 9.63 5.00
CA THR A 57 -7.07 8.28 5.33
C THR A 57 -7.15 7.40 4.09
N PHE A 58 -6.08 6.65 3.82
CA PHE A 58 -6.07 5.58 2.83
C PHE A 58 -5.54 4.32 3.51
N VAL A 59 -6.21 3.18 3.32
CA VAL A 59 -5.94 1.97 4.12
C VAL A 59 -5.57 0.81 3.19
N PRO A 60 -4.40 0.89 2.51
CA PRO A 60 -3.96 -0.17 1.60
C PRO A 60 -3.74 -1.49 2.34
N VAL A 61 -3.41 -1.43 3.63
CA VAL A 61 -3.13 -2.61 4.47
C VAL A 61 -4.36 -3.50 4.67
N GLY A 62 -5.58 -2.93 4.60
CA GLY A 62 -6.82 -3.69 4.74
C GLY A 62 -7.18 -4.54 3.52
N GLU A 63 -6.57 -4.27 2.36
CA GLU A 63 -6.85 -4.99 1.12
C GLU A 63 -6.24 -6.40 1.15
N GLN A 64 -7.04 -7.37 0.71
CA GLN A 64 -6.69 -8.80 0.74
C GLN A 64 -5.91 -9.25 -0.50
N ASP A 65 -6.11 -8.58 -1.63
CA ASP A 65 -5.40 -8.89 -2.88
C ASP A 65 -4.36 -7.82 -3.23
N PRO A 66 -3.15 -8.20 -3.71
CA PRO A 66 -2.12 -7.24 -4.10
C PRO A 66 -2.58 -6.20 -5.12
N LEU A 67 -3.44 -6.58 -6.07
CA LEU A 67 -3.99 -5.64 -7.05
C LEU A 67 -5.05 -4.71 -6.46
N GLN A 68 -5.84 -5.15 -5.48
CA GLN A 68 -6.74 -4.26 -4.73
C GLN A 68 -5.93 -3.22 -3.95
N ARG A 69 -4.83 -3.65 -3.32
CA ARG A 69 -3.89 -2.75 -2.66
C ARG A 69 -3.30 -1.71 -3.63
N ALA A 70 -2.95 -2.13 -4.85
CA ALA A 70 -2.41 -1.24 -5.88
C ALA A 70 -3.44 -0.22 -6.42
N GLU A 71 -4.75 -0.49 -6.34
CA GLU A 71 -5.80 0.46 -6.78
C GLU A 71 -5.78 1.78 -5.99
N TRP A 72 -5.23 1.79 -4.77
CA TRP A 72 -5.03 3.02 -3.99
C TRP A 72 -4.17 4.06 -4.72
N ILE A 73 -3.34 3.67 -5.69
CA ILE A 73 -2.62 4.59 -6.58
C ILE A 73 -3.59 5.49 -7.35
N LYS A 74 -4.69 4.92 -7.87
CA LYS A 74 -5.73 5.69 -8.59
C LYS A 74 -6.48 6.62 -7.65
N TYR A 75 -6.83 6.14 -6.45
CA TYR A 75 -7.46 6.96 -5.42
C TYR A 75 -6.64 8.21 -5.13
N LEU A 76 -5.33 8.06 -4.86
CA LEU A 76 -4.42 9.19 -4.64
C LEU A 76 -4.30 10.09 -5.88
N GLY A 77 -4.30 9.49 -7.08
CA GLY A 77 -4.26 10.20 -8.36
C GLY A 77 -5.38 11.22 -8.55
N VAL A 78 -6.59 10.92 -8.07
CA VAL A 78 -7.76 11.82 -8.16
C VAL A 78 -7.52 13.10 -7.36
N PHE A 79 -6.94 13.01 -6.16
CA PHE A 79 -6.67 14.20 -5.33
C PHE A 79 -5.58 15.09 -5.91
N ALA A 80 -4.67 14.52 -6.70
CA ALA A 80 -3.58 15.24 -7.33
C ALA A 80 -3.90 15.72 -8.75
N ASN A 81 -5.11 15.45 -9.29
CA ASN A 81 -5.46 15.69 -10.70
C ASN A 81 -4.41 15.04 -11.64
N MET A 82 -4.01 13.82 -11.31
CA MET A 82 -3.02 13.01 -12.03
C MET A 82 -3.58 11.64 -12.41
N GLU A 83 -4.88 11.55 -12.69
CA GLU A 83 -5.59 10.30 -12.97
C GLU A 83 -4.97 9.54 -14.14
N VAL A 84 -4.57 10.25 -15.21
CA VAL A 84 -3.89 9.65 -16.36
C VAL A 84 -2.60 8.95 -15.92
N ARG A 85 -1.73 9.67 -15.21
CA ARG A 85 -0.46 9.12 -14.70
C ARG A 85 -0.68 8.00 -13.67
N ALA A 86 -1.69 8.13 -12.81
CA ALA A 86 -2.01 7.12 -11.82
C ALA A 86 -2.50 5.82 -12.47
N ASN A 87 -3.30 5.91 -13.54
CA ASN A 87 -3.69 4.76 -14.35
C ASN A 87 -2.50 4.11 -15.04
N GLU A 88 -1.61 4.91 -15.67
CA GLU A 88 -0.38 4.40 -16.30
C GLU A 88 0.51 3.62 -15.30
N ILE A 89 0.69 4.17 -14.10
CA ILE A 89 1.46 3.51 -13.03
C ILE A 89 0.77 2.22 -12.58
N TYR A 90 -0.55 2.26 -12.35
CA TYR A 90 -1.31 1.07 -11.97
C TYR A 90 -1.23 -0.02 -13.04
N ASP A 91 -1.36 0.33 -14.32
CA ASP A 91 -1.31 -0.62 -15.42
C ASP A 91 0.09 -1.26 -15.53
N ALA A 92 1.15 -0.50 -15.31
CA ALA A 92 2.51 -1.03 -15.24
C ALA A 92 2.69 -2.02 -14.07
N VAL A 93 2.19 -1.66 -12.87
CA VAL A 93 2.21 -2.54 -11.69
C VAL A 93 1.42 -3.83 -11.95
N LYS A 94 0.20 -3.70 -12.49
CA LYS A 94 -0.66 -4.83 -12.84
C LYS A 94 0.00 -5.74 -13.86
N LYS A 95 0.58 -5.19 -14.92
CA LYS A 95 1.30 -5.96 -15.94
C LYS A 95 2.44 -6.77 -15.33
N ASN A 96 3.26 -6.14 -14.48
CA ASN A 96 4.37 -6.82 -13.81
C ASN A 96 3.86 -7.94 -12.88
N TYR A 97 2.84 -7.65 -12.07
CA TYR A 97 2.19 -8.64 -11.20
C TYR A 97 1.67 -9.85 -11.98
N MET A 98 0.94 -9.62 -13.08
CA MET A 98 0.41 -10.71 -13.90
C MET A 98 1.53 -11.54 -14.55
N CYS A 99 2.62 -10.91 -14.98
CA CYS A 99 3.80 -11.63 -15.47
C CYS A 99 4.40 -12.56 -14.40
N LEU A 100 4.46 -12.12 -13.14
CA LEU A 100 4.94 -12.94 -12.02
C LEU A 100 3.99 -14.10 -11.73
N VAL A 101 2.68 -13.85 -11.75
CA VAL A 101 1.64 -14.89 -11.61
C VAL A 101 1.80 -15.97 -12.68
N ASP A 102 1.93 -15.58 -13.95
CA ASP A 102 2.11 -16.51 -15.07
C ASP A 102 3.44 -17.27 -14.95
N SER A 103 4.51 -16.57 -14.56
CA SER A 103 5.83 -17.18 -14.38
C SER A 103 5.85 -18.20 -13.25
N ALA A 104 5.11 -17.96 -12.17
CA ALA A 104 4.94 -18.89 -11.07
C ALA A 104 4.07 -20.10 -11.48
N ALA A 105 2.96 -19.86 -12.18
CA ALA A 105 2.07 -20.92 -12.67
C ALA A 105 2.77 -21.87 -13.66
N ASN A 106 3.66 -21.34 -14.49
CA ASN A 106 4.42 -22.11 -15.48
C ASN A 106 5.60 -22.91 -14.88
N LYS A 107 5.86 -22.81 -13.57
CA LYS A 107 6.89 -23.65 -12.94
C LYS A 107 6.40 -25.10 -12.87
N THR A 108 7.09 -25.98 -13.58
CA THR A 108 6.83 -27.42 -13.65
C THR A 108 7.43 -28.22 -12.49
N LYS A 109 7.84 -27.57 -11.39
CA LYS A 109 8.40 -28.29 -10.23
C LYS A 109 7.33 -29.24 -9.69
N ARG A 110 7.74 -30.49 -9.43
CA ARG A 110 6.85 -31.56 -8.94
C ARG A 110 6.19 -31.24 -7.59
N PHE A 111 6.79 -30.34 -6.80
CA PHE A 111 6.32 -29.94 -5.48
C PHE A 111 6.31 -28.42 -5.36
N LYS A 112 5.18 -27.86 -4.91
CA LYS A 112 5.09 -26.46 -4.46
C LYS A 112 5.77 -26.36 -3.08
N PRO A 113 6.70 -25.41 -2.87
CA PRO A 113 7.28 -25.18 -1.55
C PRO A 113 6.19 -24.77 -0.56
N ILE A 114 6.29 -25.21 0.69
CA ILE A 114 5.52 -24.67 1.81
C ILE A 114 6.31 -23.47 2.35
N VAL A 115 5.67 -22.33 2.51
CA VAL A 115 6.30 -21.09 2.97
C VAL A 115 5.73 -20.68 4.32
N ALA A 116 6.61 -20.45 5.29
CA ALA A 116 6.24 -19.85 6.56
C ALA A 116 6.64 -18.37 6.56
N TRP A 117 5.69 -17.49 6.80
CA TRP A 117 5.93 -16.06 6.93
C TRP A 117 6.12 -15.72 8.40
N MET A 118 7.26 -15.11 8.72
CA MET A 118 7.61 -14.72 10.08
C MET A 118 7.86 -13.21 10.12
N GLU A 119 7.36 -12.56 11.16
CA GLU A 119 7.57 -11.14 11.42
C GLU A 119 8.18 -10.97 12.80
N LEU A 120 9.10 -10.01 12.90
CA LEU A 120 9.69 -9.59 14.15
C LEU A 120 8.68 -8.72 14.88
N ILE A 121 8.14 -9.24 15.99
CA ILE A 121 7.28 -8.45 16.87
C ILE A 121 8.17 -7.82 17.93
N ASP A 122 8.09 -6.50 18.03
CA ASP A 122 8.58 -5.75 19.19
C ASP A 122 7.64 -6.05 20.37
N VAL A 123 8.02 -7.01 21.21
CA VAL A 123 7.23 -7.39 22.38
C VAL A 123 7.56 -6.41 23.50
N CYS A 124 6.77 -5.36 23.62
CA CYS A 124 6.76 -4.52 24.82
C CYS A 124 6.16 -5.31 25.99
N ILE A 125 6.96 -6.17 26.63
CA ILE A 125 6.59 -6.73 27.93
C ILE A 125 6.73 -5.60 28.95
N TYR A 126 5.62 -5.25 29.60
CA TYR A 126 5.57 -4.29 30.71
C TYR A 126 6.27 -4.87 31.96
N ILE A 127 7.59 -5.06 31.90
CA ILE A 127 8.44 -5.39 33.03
C ILE A 127 9.40 -4.20 33.26
N PRO A 128 9.56 -3.68 34.50
CA PRO A 128 10.25 -2.42 34.77
C PRO A 128 11.78 -2.44 34.54
N THR A 129 12.33 -3.49 33.98
CA THR A 129 13.77 -3.66 33.73
C THR A 129 13.93 -4.17 32.31
N SER A 130 14.21 -3.22 31.41
CA SER A 130 14.53 -3.37 30.00
C SER A 130 15.18 -4.70 29.61
N VAL A 131 14.41 -5.56 28.98
CA VAL A 131 14.89 -6.56 28.03
C VAL A 131 14.00 -6.41 26.80
N PHE A 132 14.55 -5.85 25.72
CA PHE A 132 13.94 -5.92 24.40
C PHE A 132 14.25 -7.31 23.87
N ASP A 133 13.35 -8.27 24.08
CA ASP A 133 13.42 -9.53 23.37
C ASP A 133 12.52 -9.41 22.14
N ASP A 134 13.14 -9.04 21.01
CA ASP A 134 12.49 -9.13 19.71
C ASP A 134 12.07 -10.58 19.48
N ALA A 135 10.77 -10.84 19.39
CA ALA A 135 10.25 -12.19 19.22
C ALA A 135 9.79 -12.38 17.77
N TRP A 136 10.29 -13.42 17.11
CA TRP A 136 9.73 -13.83 15.83
C TRP A 136 8.38 -14.51 16.04
N SER A 137 7.38 -14.11 15.26
CA SER A 137 6.05 -14.71 15.25
C SER A 137 5.65 -15.10 13.83
N PHE A 138 4.80 -16.12 13.70
CA PHE A 138 4.18 -16.42 12.41
C PHE A 138 3.11 -15.39 12.10
N THR A 139 3.12 -14.86 10.88
CA THR A 139 2.13 -13.86 10.47
C THR A 139 0.80 -14.52 10.16
N GLU A 140 -0.30 -13.96 10.66
CA GLU A 140 -1.66 -14.45 10.41
C GLU A 140 -2.38 -13.71 9.26
N GLU A 141 -1.67 -12.83 8.55
CA GLU A 141 -2.31 -11.98 7.53
C GLU A 141 -2.83 -12.82 6.35
N PRO A 142 -4.12 -12.70 5.98
CA PRO A 142 -4.74 -13.64 5.04
C PRO A 142 -4.13 -13.60 3.63
N TYR A 143 -3.58 -12.46 3.22
CA TYR A 143 -2.91 -12.31 1.93
C TYR A 143 -1.56 -13.04 1.87
N LYS A 144 -0.92 -13.30 3.03
CA LYS A 144 0.30 -14.12 3.16
C LYS A 144 -0.03 -15.62 3.23
N LEU A 145 -1.26 -15.97 3.59
CA LEU A 145 -1.74 -17.34 3.79
C LEU A 145 -2.59 -17.89 2.62
N LYS A 146 -2.80 -17.08 1.58
CA LYS A 146 -3.70 -17.44 0.48
C LYS A 146 -3.12 -18.62 -0.32
N ASP A 147 -3.96 -19.64 -0.55
CA ASP A 147 -3.69 -20.89 -1.28
C ASP A 147 -2.84 -21.97 -0.56
N GLU A 148 -2.39 -21.76 0.68
CA GLU A 148 -1.71 -22.79 1.46
C GLU A 148 -2.61 -23.32 2.59
N PRO A 149 -2.85 -24.65 2.70
CA PRO A 149 -3.53 -25.22 3.86
C PRO A 149 -2.69 -24.97 5.11
N THR A 150 -3.34 -24.54 6.19
CA THR A 150 -2.70 -24.36 7.50
C THR A 150 -2.02 -25.66 7.90
N THR A 151 -0.70 -25.68 7.91
CA THR A 151 0.09 -26.85 8.29
C THR A 151 0.51 -26.68 9.75
N ILE A 152 0.15 -27.65 10.58
CA ILE A 152 0.60 -27.69 11.97
C ILE A 152 2.06 -28.14 11.95
N ILE A 153 2.96 -27.28 12.44
CA ILE A 153 4.39 -27.59 12.56
C ILE A 153 4.58 -28.43 13.82
N GLY A 154 4.79 -29.74 13.66
CA GLY A 154 5.19 -30.65 14.74
C GLY A 154 6.72 -30.89 14.79
N PRO A 155 7.23 -31.61 15.81
CA PRO A 155 8.65 -31.93 15.97
C PRO A 155 9.29 -32.59 14.74
N GLU A 156 8.50 -33.34 13.97
CA GLU A 156 8.87 -33.98 12.70
C GLU A 156 9.16 -33.00 11.55
N SER A 157 8.79 -31.72 11.70
CA SER A 157 9.07 -30.66 10.73
C SER A 157 10.42 -29.98 10.97
N CYS A 158 11.09 -30.27 12.09
CA CYS A 158 12.37 -29.69 12.49
C CYS A 158 13.61 -30.34 11.84
N ASP A 159 13.44 -31.45 11.11
CA ASP A 159 14.54 -32.14 10.42
C ASP A 159 14.98 -31.44 9.11
N ARG A 160 14.26 -30.37 8.71
CA ARG A 160 14.72 -29.50 7.62
C ARG A 160 15.73 -28.50 8.16
N ASP A 161 16.90 -28.44 7.52
CA ASP A 161 17.93 -27.43 7.77
C ASP A 161 17.35 -26.02 7.56
N SER A 162 16.86 -25.43 8.65
CA SER A 162 16.22 -24.12 8.70
C SER A 162 17.22 -22.97 8.52
N LEU A 163 18.53 -23.26 8.50
CA LEU A 163 19.58 -22.27 8.27
C LEU A 163 19.76 -21.94 6.79
N THR A 164 19.23 -22.77 5.89
CA THR A 164 19.25 -22.46 4.46
C THR A 164 17.99 -21.71 4.08
N ALA A 165 18.03 -20.38 4.19
CA ALA A 165 17.00 -19.52 3.63
C ALA A 165 16.79 -19.87 2.15
N MET A 166 15.54 -20.10 1.75
CA MET A 166 15.24 -20.33 0.34
C MET A 166 15.48 -19.01 -0.39
N GLU A 167 16.54 -18.93 -1.19
CA GLU A 167 16.77 -17.73 -2.00
C GLU A 167 15.58 -17.54 -2.95
N PRO A 168 14.88 -16.40 -2.91
CA PRO A 168 13.77 -16.15 -3.80
C PRO A 168 14.31 -16.11 -5.23
N THR A 169 13.73 -16.94 -6.11
CA THR A 169 14.02 -16.84 -7.54
C THR A 169 13.41 -15.54 -8.06
N ILE A 170 14.23 -14.51 -8.25
CA ILE A 170 13.77 -13.24 -8.83
C ILE A 170 13.50 -13.48 -10.31
N VAL A 171 12.22 -13.43 -10.70
CA VAL A 171 11.82 -13.45 -12.10
C VAL A 171 11.87 -12.04 -12.64
N ALA A 172 12.61 -11.83 -13.73
CA ALA A 172 12.62 -10.54 -14.42
C ALA A 172 11.32 -10.36 -15.21
N CYS A 173 10.41 -9.52 -14.69
CA CYS A 173 9.22 -9.05 -15.38
C CYS A 173 9.39 -7.55 -15.68
N THR A 174 9.23 -7.14 -16.94
CA THR A 174 9.44 -5.77 -17.44
C THR A 174 8.16 -5.09 -17.91
#